data_AF-A0A381J695-F1
#
_entry.id   AF-A0A381J695-F1
#
_cell.length_a   1.000
_cell.length_b   1.000
_cell.length_c   1.000
_cell.angle_alpha   90.00
_cell.angle_beta   90.00
_cell.angle_gamma   90.00
#
_symmetry.space_group_name_H-M   'P 1'
#
loop_
_entity.id
_entity.type
_entity.pdbx_description
1 polymer ?
#
loop_
_entity_poly.entity_id
_entity_poly.type
_entity_poly.pdbx_seq_one_letter_code
_entity_poly.pdbx_strand_id
1 'polypeptide(L)'
;MIKKEQKVLLKLFRQGKVDEGLELIVNMMIENNKDEVVFKKLTELYDYFVHNKEGLVPYKLRDNITMPTAPEGIEYRQLGTMEHNICDVLAHRMKGRKMSWSINGADNLSKILAEKFSNRLFSTLDKIYKNIIPKGVIDTVIREIPLSASAVNKKGTKSKEYKIHTAPIPYSGAAVTLGRKVIQKLCGLKGFGDLSYN
;
A
#
# COMPACT_ATOMS: atom_id res chain seq x y z
N MET A 1 -18.05 7.86 26.47
CA MET A 1 -17.11 6.99 27.20
C MET A 1 -15.95 7.81 27.72
N ILE A 2 -15.76 7.84 29.03
CA ILE A 2 -14.66 8.58 29.64
C ILE A 2 -13.38 7.78 29.39
N LYS A 3 -12.27 8.44 29.00
CA LYS A 3 -11.00 7.76 28.65
C LYS A 3 -10.48 6.79 29.74
N LYS A 4 -10.94 6.93 30.98
CA LYS A 4 -10.60 6.05 32.11
C LYS A 4 -11.32 4.70 32.01
N GLU A 5 -12.64 4.69 31.83
CA GLU A 5 -13.45 3.47 31.67
C GLU A 5 -12.95 2.64 30.49
N GLN A 6 -12.59 3.29 29.38
CA GLN A 6 -12.02 2.61 28.21
C GLN A 6 -10.76 1.81 28.53
N LYS A 7 -9.86 2.38 29.34
CA LYS A 7 -8.63 1.70 29.72
C LYS A 7 -8.91 0.50 30.63
N VAL A 8 -9.87 0.63 31.53
CA VAL A 8 -10.28 -0.46 32.42
C VAL A 8 -10.91 -1.59 31.60
N LEU A 9 -11.85 -1.27 30.72
CA LEU A 9 -12.50 -2.23 29.83
C LEU A 9 -11.48 -3.01 28.98
N LEU A 10 -10.55 -2.29 28.33
CA LEU A 10 -9.48 -2.92 27.54
C LEU A 10 -8.57 -3.81 28.38
N LYS A 11 -8.32 -3.46 29.64
CA LYS A 11 -7.51 -4.28 30.55
C LYS A 11 -8.23 -5.58 30.91
N LEU A 12 -9.54 -5.53 31.19
CA LEU A 12 -10.36 -6.70 31.49
C LEU A 12 -10.38 -7.69 30.31
N PHE A 13 -10.63 -7.19 29.09
CA PHE A 13 -10.62 -8.04 27.89
C PHE A 13 -9.25 -8.65 27.60
N ARG A 14 -8.15 -7.93 27.82
CA ARG A 14 -6.78 -8.49 27.70
C ARG A 14 -6.48 -9.60 28.70
N GLN A 15 -7.17 -9.61 29.84
CA GLN A 15 -7.04 -10.64 30.87
C GLN A 15 -8.02 -11.80 30.65
N GLY A 16 -8.86 -11.76 29.62
CA GLY A 16 -9.90 -12.77 29.37
C GLY A 16 -11.13 -12.64 30.28
N LYS A 17 -11.20 -11.60 31.13
CA LYS A 17 -12.34 -11.31 32.01
C LYS A 17 -13.47 -10.64 31.24
N VAL A 18 -14.09 -11.38 30.32
CA VAL A 18 -15.10 -10.86 29.40
C VAL A 18 -16.38 -10.47 30.15
N ASP A 19 -16.82 -11.28 31.10
CA ASP A 19 -18.05 -11.03 31.86
C ASP A 19 -17.94 -9.75 32.72
N GLU A 20 -16.84 -9.58 33.45
CA GLU A 20 -16.54 -8.33 34.21
C GLU A 20 -16.51 -7.10 33.29
N GLY A 21 -16.04 -7.26 32.04
CA GLY A 21 -16.03 -6.18 31.05
C GLY A 21 -17.43 -5.82 30.54
N LEU A 22 -18.31 -6.81 30.36
CA LEU A 22 -19.70 -6.59 29.99
C LEU A 22 -20.50 -5.94 31.11
N GLU A 23 -20.28 -6.36 32.37
CA GLU A 23 -20.88 -5.72 33.55
C GLU A 23 -20.48 -4.24 33.66
N LEU A 24 -19.23 -3.89 33.36
CA LEU A 24 -18.79 -2.50 33.33
C LEU A 24 -19.57 -1.67 32.31
N ILE A 25 -19.92 -2.25 31.15
CA ILE A 25 -20.73 -1.57 30.13
C ILE A 25 -22.17 -1.35 30.63
N VAL A 26 -22.76 -2.35 31.28
CA VAL A 26 -24.09 -2.22 31.90
C VAL A 26 -24.08 -1.13 32.97
N ASN A 27 -23.06 -1.07 33.82
CA ASN A 27 -22.92 0.01 34.81
C ASN A 27 -22.85 1.40 34.15
N MET A 28 -22.10 1.53 33.04
CA MET A 28 -22.05 2.78 32.27
C MET A 28 -23.42 3.14 31.67
N MET A 29 -24.23 2.17 31.26
CA MET A 29 -25.59 2.43 30.77
C MET A 29 -26.48 2.99 31.88
N ILE A 30 -26.39 2.42 33.09
CA ILE A 30 -27.16 2.86 34.26
C ILE A 30 -26.78 4.30 34.63
N GLU A 31 -25.49 4.62 34.66
CA GLU A 31 -24.98 5.97 34.96
C GLU A 31 -25.40 7.01 33.91
N ASN A 32 -25.48 6.61 32.63
CA ASN A 32 -25.80 7.50 31.51
C ASN A 32 -27.27 7.41 31.06
N ASN A 33 -28.18 6.87 31.89
CA ASN A 33 -29.60 6.68 31.54
C ASN A 33 -30.35 7.98 31.16
N LYS A 34 -29.81 9.15 31.51
CA LYS A 34 -30.40 10.46 31.16
C LYS A 34 -30.03 10.95 29.76
N ASP A 35 -28.97 10.41 29.16
CA ASP A 35 -28.50 10.80 27.82
C ASP A 35 -28.86 9.69 26.83
N GLU A 36 -29.95 9.89 26.10
CA GLU A 36 -30.50 8.93 25.15
C GLU A 36 -29.50 8.55 24.04
N VAL A 37 -28.66 9.50 23.61
CA VAL A 37 -27.68 9.28 22.53
C VAL A 37 -26.52 8.41 23.03
N VAL A 38 -26.03 8.68 24.24
CA VAL A 38 -24.95 7.90 24.85
C VAL A 38 -25.46 6.51 25.22
N PHE A 39 -26.66 6.41 25.76
CA PHE A 39 -27.29 5.14 26.11
C PHE A 39 -27.43 4.23 24.88
N LYS A 40 -28.00 4.74 23.78
CA LYS A 40 -28.15 3.96 22.54
C LYS A 40 -26.81 3.43 22.01
N LYS A 41 -25.75 4.25 22.02
CA LYS A 41 -24.40 3.82 21.60
C LYS A 41 -23.81 2.75 22.52
N LEU A 42 -24.07 2.82 23.83
CA LEU A 42 -23.64 1.79 24.77
C LEU A 42 -24.41 0.49 24.53
N THR A 43 -25.71 0.55 24.20
CA THR A 43 -26.52 -0.62 23.86
C THR A 43 -25.99 -1.30 22.61
N GLU A 44 -25.75 -0.54 21.55
CA GLU A 44 -25.14 -1.05 20.32
C GLU A 44 -23.76 -1.69 20.59
N LEU A 45 -22.96 -1.10 21.47
CA LEU A 45 -21.65 -1.64 21.85
C LEU A 45 -21.78 -2.96 22.64
N TYR A 46 -22.70 -3.02 23.59
CA TYR A 46 -22.97 -4.21 24.39
C TYR A 46 -23.46 -5.36 23.50
N ASP A 47 -24.45 -5.08 22.65
CA ASP A 47 -24.99 -6.07 21.72
C ASP A 47 -23.89 -6.60 20.81
N TYR A 48 -23.06 -5.71 20.25
CA TYR A 48 -21.93 -6.12 19.42
C TYR A 48 -20.99 -7.08 20.17
N PHE A 49 -20.64 -6.77 21.42
CA PHE A 49 -19.75 -7.62 22.21
C PHE A 49 -20.37 -8.95 22.63
N VAL A 50 -21.66 -8.99 22.96
CA VAL A 50 -22.38 -10.22 23.32
C VAL A 50 -22.48 -11.15 22.11
N HIS A 51 -22.83 -10.62 20.93
CA HIS A 51 -22.87 -11.41 19.70
C HIS A 51 -21.48 -11.94 19.29
N ASN A 52 -20.40 -11.27 19.70
CA ASN A 52 -19.02 -11.66 19.40
C ASN A 52 -18.26 -12.16 20.65
N LYS A 53 -18.96 -12.69 21.66
CA LYS A 53 -18.39 -13.03 22.97
C LYS A 53 -17.21 -13.99 22.89
N GLU A 54 -17.31 -15.01 22.03
CA GLU A 54 -16.22 -15.97 21.77
C GLU A 54 -14.97 -15.29 21.19
N GLY A 55 -15.18 -14.22 20.40
CA GLY A 55 -14.14 -13.40 19.79
C GLY A 55 -13.37 -12.53 20.79
N LEU A 56 -13.97 -12.21 21.94
CA LEU A 56 -13.39 -11.28 22.93
C LEU A 56 -12.27 -11.90 23.76
N VAL A 57 -12.29 -13.23 23.95
CA VAL A 57 -11.22 -13.91 24.68
C VAL A 57 -9.95 -13.87 23.83
N PRO A 58 -8.82 -13.36 24.37
CA PRO A 58 -7.55 -13.38 23.66
C PRO A 58 -7.19 -14.79 23.21
N TYR A 59 -6.75 -14.95 21.96
CA TYR A 59 -6.45 -16.28 21.37
C TYR A 59 -5.47 -17.13 22.21
N LYS A 60 -4.58 -16.49 22.97
CA LYS A 60 -3.62 -17.14 23.87
C LYS A 60 -4.26 -17.80 25.10
N LEU A 61 -5.44 -17.34 25.50
CA LEU A 61 -6.19 -17.83 26.65
C LEU A 61 -7.31 -18.78 26.22
N ARG A 62 -7.44 -19.08 24.93
CA ARG A 62 -8.48 -19.97 24.43
C ARG A 62 -7.98 -21.42 24.49
N ASP A 63 -8.70 -22.26 25.22
CA ASP A 63 -8.34 -23.67 25.42
C ASP A 63 -8.36 -24.49 24.11
N ASN A 64 -9.10 -24.02 23.10
CA ASN A 64 -9.21 -24.68 21.79
C ASN A 64 -8.06 -24.35 20.82
N ILE A 65 -7.08 -23.54 21.21
CA ILE A 65 -5.94 -23.15 20.36
C ILE A 65 -4.63 -23.60 21.00
N THR A 66 -4.10 -24.73 20.54
CA THR A 66 -2.74 -25.16 20.88
C THR A 66 -1.75 -24.57 19.88
N MET A 67 -0.90 -23.65 20.34
CA MET A 67 0.19 -23.11 19.51
C MET A 67 1.32 -24.16 19.40
N PRO A 68 1.96 -24.32 18.23
CA PRO A 68 3.15 -25.15 18.11
C PRO A 68 4.28 -24.61 19.00
N THR A 69 5.20 -25.47 19.42
CA THR A 69 6.42 -25.05 20.13
C THR A 69 7.35 -24.31 19.18
N ALA A 70 7.87 -23.17 19.63
CA ALA A 70 8.80 -22.39 18.83
C ALA A 70 10.15 -23.13 18.67
N PRO A 71 10.84 -23.01 17.52
CA PRO A 71 12.20 -23.53 17.35
C PRO A 71 13.19 -22.92 18.35
N GLU A 72 14.29 -23.63 18.63
CA GLU A 72 15.33 -23.18 19.55
C GLU A 72 15.88 -21.80 19.15
N GLY A 73 15.90 -20.85 20.09
CA GLY A 73 16.31 -19.47 19.86
C GLY A 73 15.24 -18.54 19.28
N ILE A 74 13.99 -18.99 19.08
CA ILE A 74 12.89 -18.17 18.57
C ILE A 74 11.74 -18.11 19.59
N GLU A 75 11.19 -16.92 19.83
CA GLU A 75 9.99 -16.71 20.64
C GLU A 75 8.81 -16.25 19.76
N TYR A 76 7.62 -16.83 19.97
CA TYR A 76 6.40 -16.31 19.34
C TYR A 76 5.97 -15.01 20.01
N ARG A 77 6.17 -13.88 19.32
CA ARG A 77 5.63 -12.58 19.73
C ARG A 77 4.12 -12.47 19.44
N GLN A 78 3.47 -11.43 19.99
CA GLN A 78 2.05 -11.19 19.74
C GLN A 78 1.80 -10.92 18.24
N LEU A 79 0.70 -11.46 17.71
CA LEU A 79 0.28 -11.28 16.31
C LEU A 79 0.08 -9.80 15.92
N GLY A 80 -0.16 -8.92 16.90
CA GLY A 80 -0.31 -7.47 16.67
C GLY A 80 0.91 -6.80 16.04
N THR A 81 2.13 -7.34 16.19
CA THR A 81 3.31 -6.81 15.49
C THR A 81 3.26 -7.10 13.99
N MET A 82 2.71 -8.26 13.60
CA MET A 82 2.53 -8.61 12.19
C MET A 82 1.44 -7.75 11.56
N GLU A 83 0.28 -7.61 12.21
CA GLU A 83 -0.82 -6.76 11.73
C GLU A 83 -0.38 -5.31 11.60
N HIS A 84 0.32 -4.75 12.59
CA HIS A 84 0.81 -3.39 12.53
C HIS A 84 1.84 -3.20 11.43
N ASN A 85 2.80 -4.10 11.27
CA ASN A 85 3.79 -4.02 10.20
C ASN A 85 3.15 -4.13 8.81
N ILE A 86 2.16 -5.02 8.62
CA ILE A 86 1.45 -5.17 7.35
C ILE A 86 0.59 -3.94 7.08
N CYS A 87 -0.16 -3.48 8.08
CA CYS A 87 -0.99 -2.28 7.99
C CYS A 87 -0.14 -1.05 7.68
N ASP A 88 1.00 -0.85 8.34
CA ASP A 88 1.91 0.26 8.10
C ASP A 88 2.57 0.15 6.71
N VAL A 89 3.00 -1.04 6.28
CA VAL A 89 3.57 -1.23 4.94
C VAL A 89 2.54 -0.93 3.86
N LEU A 90 1.31 -1.41 4.01
CA LEU A 90 0.22 -1.13 3.09
C LEU A 90 -0.22 0.33 3.16
N ALA A 91 -0.43 0.87 4.36
CA ALA A 91 -0.87 2.24 4.60
C ALA A 91 0.19 3.24 4.14
N HIS A 92 1.48 3.08 4.47
CA HIS A 92 2.53 3.99 3.99
C HIS A 92 2.66 3.97 2.46
N ARG A 93 2.45 2.80 1.81
CA ARG A 93 2.51 2.71 0.34
C ARG A 93 1.25 3.20 -0.37
N MET A 94 0.06 2.95 0.19
CA MET A 94 -1.20 3.45 -0.34
C MET A 94 -1.40 4.94 -0.05
N LYS A 95 -1.00 5.41 1.13
CA LYS A 95 -1.24 6.76 1.66
C LYS A 95 -0.09 7.75 1.42
N GLY A 96 1.07 7.27 0.94
CA GLY A 96 2.31 8.05 0.79
C GLY A 96 2.27 9.31 -0.09
N ARG A 97 1.13 9.66 -0.69
CA ARG A 97 0.93 10.90 -1.47
C ARG A 97 -0.49 11.47 -1.44
N LYS A 98 -1.38 11.06 -0.53
CA LYS A 98 -2.82 11.43 -0.57
C LYS A 98 -3.45 11.19 -1.97
N MET A 99 -3.01 10.16 -2.69
CA MET A 99 -3.62 9.82 -3.98
C MET A 99 -4.88 9.02 -3.73
N SER A 100 -5.99 9.52 -4.25
CA SER A 100 -7.26 8.80 -4.32
C SER A 100 -7.11 7.68 -5.34
N TRP A 101 -7.24 6.44 -4.89
CA TRP A 101 -7.35 5.30 -5.79
C TRP A 101 -8.82 4.99 -6.01
N SER A 102 -9.19 4.63 -7.24
CA SER A 102 -10.48 3.96 -7.45
C SER A 102 -10.47 2.62 -6.71
N ILE A 103 -11.66 2.09 -6.39
CA ILE A 103 -11.80 0.78 -5.74
C ILE A 103 -11.02 -0.29 -6.51
N ASN A 104 -11.16 -0.30 -7.84
CA ASN A 104 -10.45 -1.21 -8.74
C ASN A 104 -8.93 -0.98 -8.73
N GLY A 105 -8.48 0.28 -8.67
CA GLY A 105 -7.06 0.61 -8.60
C GLY A 105 -6.42 0.13 -7.30
N ALA A 106 -7.12 0.28 -6.17
CA ALA A 106 -6.68 -0.21 -4.87
C ALA A 106 -6.62 -1.75 -4.83
N ASP A 107 -7.63 -2.42 -5.39
CA ASP A 107 -7.69 -3.88 -5.47
C ASP A 107 -6.58 -4.48 -6.35
N ASN A 108 -6.34 -3.90 -7.53
CA ASN A 108 -5.25 -4.35 -8.40
C ASN A 108 -3.88 -4.14 -7.75
N LEU A 109 -3.69 -2.99 -7.09
CA LEU A 109 -2.43 -2.69 -6.41
C LEU A 109 -2.20 -3.62 -5.20
N SER A 110 -3.25 -3.95 -4.43
CA SER A 110 -3.13 -4.87 -3.30
C SER A 110 -2.69 -6.25 -3.75
N LYS A 111 -3.23 -6.77 -4.86
CA LYS A 111 -2.82 -8.04 -5.50
C LYS A 111 -1.35 -8.04 -5.91
N ILE A 112 -0.90 -6.96 -6.58
CA ILE A 112 0.52 -6.82 -6.97
C ILE A 112 1.43 -6.78 -5.74
N LEU A 113 1.03 -6.06 -4.69
CA LEU A 113 1.80 -5.98 -3.45
C LEU A 113 1.85 -7.34 -2.75
N ALA A 114 0.75 -8.08 -2.67
CA ALA A 114 0.70 -9.41 -2.07
C ALA A 114 1.66 -10.38 -2.78
N GLU A 115 1.63 -10.41 -4.11
CA GLU A 115 2.54 -11.23 -4.92
C GLU A 115 4.01 -10.80 -4.76
N LYS A 116 4.26 -9.50 -4.63
CA LYS A 116 5.61 -8.96 -4.39
C LYS A 116 6.15 -9.39 -3.02
N PHE A 117 5.36 -9.24 -1.96
CA PHE A 117 5.78 -9.61 -0.60
C PHE A 117 5.88 -11.11 -0.39
N SER A 118 5.12 -11.88 -1.17
CA SER A 118 5.23 -13.35 -1.19
C SER A 118 6.41 -13.85 -2.04
N ASN A 119 7.25 -12.97 -2.60
CA ASN A 119 8.32 -13.28 -3.55
C ASN A 119 7.86 -14.08 -4.78
N ARG A 120 6.58 -13.97 -5.16
CA ARG A 120 5.96 -14.72 -6.25
C ARG A 120 5.64 -13.87 -7.49
N LEU A 121 5.75 -12.55 -7.39
CA LEU A 121 5.41 -11.60 -8.46
C LEU A 121 5.95 -11.99 -9.83
N PHE A 122 7.26 -12.23 -9.94
CA PHE A 122 7.87 -12.56 -11.23
C PHE A 122 7.38 -13.91 -11.76
N SER A 123 7.18 -14.91 -10.90
CA SER A 123 6.61 -16.21 -11.31
C SER A 123 5.18 -16.08 -11.84
N THR A 124 4.38 -15.21 -11.23
CA THR A 124 3.00 -14.96 -11.61
C THR A 124 2.93 -14.17 -12.92
N LEU A 125 3.80 -13.16 -13.09
CA LEU A 125 3.96 -12.45 -14.36
C LEU A 125 4.41 -13.40 -15.48
N ASP A 126 5.40 -14.25 -15.22
CA ASP A 126 5.88 -15.24 -16.19
C ASP A 126 4.76 -16.16 -16.68
N LYS A 127 3.87 -16.62 -15.79
CA LYS A 127 2.72 -17.45 -16.15
C LYS A 127 1.72 -16.71 -17.05
N ILE A 128 1.48 -15.43 -16.77
CA ILE A 128 0.57 -14.59 -17.57
C ILE A 128 1.21 -14.32 -18.94
N TYR A 129 2.48 -13.92 -18.98
CA TYR A 129 3.16 -13.53 -20.20
C TYR A 129 3.47 -14.71 -21.13
N LYS A 130 3.79 -15.90 -20.59
CA LYS A 130 4.01 -17.11 -21.40
C LYS A 130 2.82 -17.51 -22.27
N ASN A 131 1.61 -17.13 -21.86
CA ASN A 131 0.38 -17.43 -22.60
C ASN A 131 -0.01 -16.33 -23.61
N ILE A 132 0.55 -15.12 -23.49
CA ILE A 132 0.10 -13.94 -24.24
C ILE A 132 1.15 -13.49 -25.25
N ILE A 133 2.43 -13.56 -24.91
CA ILE A 133 3.52 -13.01 -25.73
C ILE A 133 4.28 -14.16 -26.40
N PRO A 134 4.41 -14.16 -27.74
CA PRO A 134 5.24 -15.13 -28.44
C PRO A 134 6.69 -15.06 -27.93
N LYS A 135 7.30 -16.24 -27.71
CA LYS A 135 8.67 -16.34 -27.15
C LYS A 135 9.70 -15.47 -27.87
N GLY A 136 9.59 -15.36 -29.20
CA GLY A 136 10.50 -14.54 -30.00
C GLY A 136 10.50 -13.04 -29.66
N VAL A 137 9.37 -12.50 -29.18
CA VAL A 137 9.26 -11.09 -28.75
C VAL A 137 9.84 -10.90 -27.34
N ILE A 138 9.72 -11.91 -26.48
CA ILE A 138 10.33 -11.90 -25.14
C ILE A 138 11.86 -11.90 -25.28
N ASP A 139 12.40 -12.73 -26.18
CA ASP A 139 13.84 -12.85 -26.42
C ASP A 139 14.46 -11.57 -27.00
N THR A 140 13.73 -10.85 -27.88
CA THR A 140 14.18 -9.53 -28.36
C THR A 140 14.15 -8.48 -27.25
N VAL A 141 13.09 -8.42 -26.44
CA VAL A 141 13.00 -7.49 -25.31
C VAL A 141 14.08 -7.75 -24.26
N ILE A 142 14.37 -9.02 -23.93
CA ILE A 142 15.46 -9.36 -22.99
C ILE A 142 16.83 -8.96 -23.56
N ARG A 143 17.06 -9.15 -24.88
CA ARG A 143 18.29 -8.71 -25.55
C ARG A 143 18.45 -7.18 -25.57
N GLU A 144 17.35 -6.43 -25.70
CA GLU A 144 17.36 -4.97 -25.75
C GLU A 144 17.38 -4.28 -24.38
N ILE A 145 17.10 -5.02 -23.29
CA ILE A 145 17.24 -4.51 -21.91
C ILE A 145 18.53 -5.04 -21.26
N PRO A 146 19.73 -4.54 -21.59
CA PRO A 146 20.87 -4.64 -20.71
C PRO A 146 21.00 -3.33 -19.94
N LEU A 147 20.19 -3.13 -18.91
CA LEU A 147 20.49 -2.12 -17.89
C LEU A 147 20.84 -2.84 -16.60
N SER A 148 22.15 -3.08 -16.46
CA SER A 148 22.78 -3.61 -15.26
C SER A 148 22.40 -2.80 -14.02
N ALA A 149 22.46 -3.44 -12.84
CA ALA A 149 22.14 -2.89 -11.53
C ALA A 149 22.81 -1.54 -11.20
N SER A 150 23.82 -1.11 -11.97
CA SER A 150 24.45 0.21 -11.88
C SER A 150 23.54 1.38 -12.29
N ALA A 151 22.53 1.16 -13.13
CA ALA A 151 21.56 2.20 -13.52
C ALA A 151 20.45 2.44 -12.47
N VAL A 152 20.30 1.53 -11.50
CA VAL A 152 19.26 1.53 -10.47
C VAL A 152 19.53 2.58 -9.37
N ASN A 153 20.79 2.98 -9.16
CA ASN A 153 21.20 3.83 -8.04
C ASN A 153 21.23 5.34 -8.33
N LYS A 154 20.75 5.83 -9.48
CA LYS A 154 20.61 7.28 -9.72
C LYS A 154 19.38 7.82 -8.97
N LYS A 155 19.62 8.59 -7.90
CA LYS A 155 18.57 9.29 -7.14
C LYS A 155 17.79 10.24 -8.05
N GLY A 156 16.47 10.07 -8.10
CA GLY A 156 15.53 11.08 -8.60
C GLY A 156 14.72 11.70 -7.46
N THR A 157 14.59 13.03 -7.43
CA THR A 157 13.62 13.82 -6.63
C THR A 157 13.61 15.28 -7.11
N LYS A 158 12.56 16.11 -7.08
CA LYS A 158 11.10 16.03 -7.28
C LYS A 158 10.71 17.44 -7.76
N SER A 159 9.91 17.59 -8.82
CA SER A 159 9.47 18.90 -9.31
C SER A 159 8.54 19.61 -8.33
N LYS A 160 8.83 20.89 -8.07
CA LYS A 160 7.95 21.85 -7.39
C LYS A 160 7.94 23.24 -8.06
N GLU A 161 8.68 23.45 -9.16
CA GLU A 161 8.69 24.73 -9.87
C GLU A 161 7.62 24.84 -10.98
N TYR A 162 7.18 26.08 -11.22
CA TYR A 162 6.16 26.50 -12.18
C TYR A 162 6.61 26.30 -13.65
N LYS A 163 5.63 26.25 -14.57
CA LYS A 163 5.83 25.94 -16.01
C LYS A 163 6.96 26.76 -16.65
N ILE A 164 7.83 26.07 -17.38
CA ILE A 164 8.84 26.68 -18.23
C ILE A 164 8.13 27.34 -19.42
N HIS A 165 8.34 28.65 -19.62
CA HIS A 165 8.06 29.27 -20.91
C HIS A 165 9.13 28.80 -21.89
N THR A 166 8.71 28.06 -22.92
CA THR A 166 9.62 27.57 -23.96
C THR A 166 10.02 28.74 -24.86
N ALA A 167 11.27 29.18 -24.77
CA ALA A 167 11.85 30.07 -25.77
C ALA A 167 12.24 29.24 -27.01
N PRO A 168 12.11 29.80 -28.23
CA PRO A 168 12.63 29.14 -29.43
C PRO A 168 14.15 28.93 -29.29
N ILE A 169 14.66 27.85 -29.88
CA ILE A 169 16.08 27.52 -29.82
C ILE A 169 16.89 28.69 -30.43
N PRO A 170 17.93 29.19 -29.74
CA PRO A 170 18.75 30.28 -30.25
C PRO A 170 19.26 29.99 -31.65
N TYR A 171 19.17 30.97 -32.55
CA TYR A 171 19.62 30.90 -33.95
C TYR A 171 18.85 29.92 -34.86
N SER A 172 17.73 29.34 -34.43
CA SER A 172 16.90 28.52 -35.33
C SER A 172 16.39 29.28 -36.57
N GLY A 173 16.27 30.62 -36.49
CA GLY A 173 15.92 31.50 -37.60
C GLY A 173 17.10 32.25 -38.24
N ALA A 174 18.34 31.92 -37.89
CA ALA A 174 19.51 32.61 -38.45
C ALA A 174 19.76 32.20 -39.91
N ALA A 175 20.31 33.10 -40.72
CA ALA A 175 20.59 32.83 -42.13
C ALA A 175 21.66 31.72 -42.27
N VAL A 176 21.36 30.69 -43.08
CA VAL A 176 22.23 29.51 -43.27
C VAL A 176 22.63 29.38 -44.73
N THR A 177 23.91 29.11 -44.99
CA THR A 177 24.44 28.86 -46.34
C THR A 177 23.93 27.53 -46.93
N LEU A 178 23.87 27.44 -48.26
CA LEU A 178 23.32 26.28 -48.97
C LEU A 178 24.03 24.96 -48.61
N GLY A 179 25.35 24.95 -48.51
CA GLY A 179 26.11 23.74 -48.12
C GLY A 179 25.74 23.22 -46.74
N ARG A 180 25.50 24.12 -45.77
CA ARG A 180 25.10 23.74 -44.42
C ARG A 180 23.68 23.20 -44.34
N LYS A 181 22.76 23.67 -45.20
CA LYS A 181 21.41 23.09 -45.33
C LYS A 181 21.44 21.67 -45.91
N VAL A 182 22.32 21.42 -46.89
CA VAL A 182 22.47 20.09 -47.50
C VAL A 182 23.03 19.08 -46.49
N ILE A 183 24.04 19.46 -45.70
CA ILE A 183 24.60 18.60 -44.64
C ILE A 183 23.56 18.30 -43.55
N GLN A 184 22.75 19.28 -43.14
CA GLN A 184 21.67 19.03 -42.16
C GLN A 184 20.64 18.02 -42.67
N LYS A 185 20.26 18.09 -43.95
CA LYS A 185 19.37 17.11 -44.60
C LYS A 185 19.99 15.71 -44.67
N LEU A 186 21.28 15.61 -44.98
CA LEU A 186 22.02 14.34 -45.06
C LEU A 186 22.19 13.67 -43.69
N CYS A 187 22.46 14.44 -42.64
CA CYS A 187 22.68 13.92 -41.28
C CYS A 187 21.37 13.68 -40.51
N GLY A 188 20.20 13.85 -41.13
CA GLY A 188 18.90 13.59 -40.50
C GLY A 188 18.55 14.51 -39.33
N LEU A 189 19.22 15.67 -39.21
CA LEU A 189 19.01 16.62 -38.12
C LEU A 189 17.72 17.41 -38.38
N LYS A 190 16.57 16.78 -38.12
CA LYS A 190 15.29 17.50 -37.98
C LYS A 190 15.37 18.42 -36.77
N GLY A 191 14.71 19.57 -36.83
CA GLY A 191 14.50 20.39 -35.64
C GLY A 191 13.75 19.56 -34.59
N PHE A 192 14.14 19.67 -33.31
CA PHE A 192 13.62 18.84 -32.22
C PHE A 192 12.09 18.89 -32.02
N GLY A 193 11.37 19.81 -32.68
CA GLY A 193 9.90 19.89 -32.70
C GLY A 193 9.18 19.04 -33.76
N ASP A 194 9.89 18.53 -34.77
CA ASP A 194 9.31 17.76 -35.89
C ASP A 194 9.36 16.23 -35.69
N LEU A 195 9.60 15.77 -34.46
CA LEU A 195 9.52 14.35 -34.08
C LEU A 195 8.14 14.05 -33.47
N SER A 196 7.06 14.34 -34.19
CA SER A 196 5.82 13.61 -34.00
C SER A 196 5.85 12.40 -34.93
N TYR A 197 5.89 11.20 -34.36
CA TYR A 197 5.82 9.94 -35.11
C TYR A 197 4.36 9.50 -35.19
N ASN A 198 3.85 9.34 -36.43
CA ASN A 198 2.87 8.29 -36.74
C ASN A 198 3.59 6.94 -36.73
#